data_AF-A0A7Y0KQ04-F1
#
_entry.id   AF-A0A7Y0KQ04-F1
#
_cell.length_a   1.000
_cell.length_b   1.000
_cell.length_c   1.000
_cell.angle_alpha   90.00
_cell.angle_beta   90.00
_cell.angle_gamma   90.00
#
_symmetry.space_group_name_H-M   'P 1'
#
loop_
_entity.id
_entity.type
_entity.pdbx_description
1 polymer ?
#
loop_
_entity_poly.entity_id
_entity_poly.type
_entity_poly.pdbx_seq_one_letter_code
_entity_poly.pdbx_strand_id
1 'polypeptide(L)'
;MFPSWLTPKASKEAAIPSGTEQHAVLGTSLHEPLTTDQEDALFACGCFWGAEKGFWKLPGIITTAVGYAGGHQEQPTYQEVCSGRSGHTEIVRVVWNKSVIDYSDLLKLFWECHDPTQGNRQGNDRGSQYRSAIYTTTIQQMELAQASRDSFQQLLSKGGFGAITTEIKADQQFHYAESYHQQYLAKPGSRPYCSAMPTQVALNDFPGANFKLPVSIWQEYDWSVSHCVLRSGNEKIKL
;
A
#
# COMPACT_ATOMS: atom_id res chain seq x y z
N MET A 1 -3.73 -28.69 -8.60
CA MET A 1 -4.69 -27.61 -8.28
C MET A 1 -4.56 -26.57 -9.37
N PHE A 2 -5.64 -26.24 -10.07
CA PHE A 2 -5.63 -25.12 -11.02
C PHE A 2 -5.45 -23.81 -10.24
N PRO A 3 -4.75 -22.80 -10.79
CA PRO A 3 -4.56 -21.55 -10.06
C PRO A 3 -5.88 -20.76 -9.97
N SER A 4 -6.05 -19.96 -8.92
CA SER A 4 -7.30 -19.29 -8.52
C SER A 4 -7.88 -18.32 -9.56
N TRP A 5 -7.03 -17.71 -10.37
CA TRP A 5 -7.37 -16.74 -11.44
C TRP A 5 -8.23 -17.26 -12.60
N LEU A 6 -8.48 -18.59 -12.71
CA LEU A 6 -9.39 -19.18 -13.71
C LEU A 6 -10.81 -19.38 -13.19
N THR A 7 -11.07 -18.97 -11.96
CA THR A 7 -12.35 -19.13 -11.27
C THR A 7 -12.80 -17.76 -10.74
N PRO A 8 -13.94 -17.22 -11.20
CA PRO A 8 -14.51 -16.03 -10.57
C PRO A 8 -14.77 -16.32 -9.09
N LYS A 9 -14.10 -15.60 -8.19
CA LYS A 9 -14.42 -15.64 -6.76
C LYS A 9 -15.69 -14.82 -6.54
N ALA A 10 -16.75 -15.47 -6.07
CA ALA A 10 -17.83 -14.77 -5.38
C ALA A 10 -17.33 -14.40 -3.98
N SER A 11 -17.11 -13.11 -3.71
CA SER A 11 -16.90 -12.62 -2.35
C SER A 11 -18.22 -12.73 -1.59
N LYS A 12 -18.22 -13.43 -0.44
CA LYS A 12 -19.33 -13.44 0.54
C LYS A 12 -19.19 -12.28 1.53
N GLU A 13 -18.85 -11.09 1.05
CA GLU A 13 -19.15 -9.87 1.82
C GLU A 13 -20.57 -9.47 1.43
N ALA A 14 -21.40 -9.12 2.42
CA ALA A 14 -22.63 -8.41 2.12
C ALA A 14 -22.22 -7.17 1.33
N ALA A 15 -22.61 -7.11 0.05
CA ALA A 15 -22.20 -6.03 -0.83
C ALA A 15 -22.58 -4.70 -0.18
N ILE A 16 -21.55 -3.96 0.27
CA ILE A 16 -21.75 -2.60 0.75
C ILE A 16 -22.26 -1.82 -0.46
N PRO A 17 -23.45 -1.20 -0.39
CA PRO A 17 -24.01 -0.54 -1.55
C PRO A 17 -23.03 0.52 -2.09
N SER A 18 -22.86 0.56 -3.41
CA SER A 18 -22.09 1.59 -4.10
C SER A 18 -22.51 2.99 -3.61
N GLY A 19 -21.52 3.84 -3.33
CA GLY A 19 -21.74 5.23 -2.89
C GLY A 19 -21.99 5.46 -1.39
N THR A 20 -22.08 4.44 -0.53
CA THR A 20 -22.35 4.67 0.91
C THR A 20 -21.15 5.17 1.71
N GLU A 21 -19.94 4.90 1.23
CA GLU A 21 -18.69 5.36 1.84
C GLU A 21 -17.79 5.98 0.77
N GLN A 22 -17.50 7.27 0.93
CA GLN A 22 -16.67 8.05 0.00
C GLN A 22 -15.31 8.32 0.62
N HIS A 23 -14.30 8.34 -0.23
CA HIS A 23 -12.94 8.72 0.13
C HIS A 23 -12.91 10.17 0.59
N ALA A 24 -12.51 10.40 1.85
CA ALA A 24 -12.59 11.73 2.47
C ALA A 24 -11.82 12.83 1.70
N VAL A 25 -10.79 12.46 0.95
CA VAL A 25 -9.99 13.39 0.12
C VAL A 25 -10.38 13.38 -1.36
N LEU A 26 -10.76 12.21 -1.91
CA LEU A 26 -10.87 12.03 -3.37
C LEU A 26 -12.31 12.08 -3.86
N GLY A 27 -13.29 11.99 -2.95
CA GLY A 27 -14.72 12.01 -3.26
C GLY A 27 -15.23 10.78 -4.02
N THR A 28 -14.37 9.84 -4.36
CA THR A 28 -14.70 8.58 -5.03
C THR A 28 -15.21 7.57 -4.01
N SER A 29 -16.09 6.64 -4.42
CA SER A 29 -16.52 5.58 -3.50
C SER A 29 -15.39 4.57 -3.25
N LEU A 30 -15.33 4.05 -2.01
CA LEU A 30 -14.33 3.06 -1.58
C LEU A 30 -14.61 1.63 -2.10
N HIS A 31 -15.85 1.38 -2.54
CA HIS A 31 -16.40 0.05 -2.80
C HIS A 31 -16.78 -0.17 -4.27
N GLU A 32 -16.46 0.78 -5.16
CA GLU A 32 -16.77 0.62 -6.58
C GLU A 32 -16.01 -0.57 -7.18
N PRO A 33 -16.67 -1.37 -8.03
CA PRO A 33 -15.99 -2.36 -8.83
C PRO A 33 -15.01 -1.68 -9.80
N LEU A 34 -13.91 -2.37 -10.10
CA LEU A 34 -12.92 -1.87 -11.06
C LEU A 34 -13.52 -1.75 -12.46
N THR A 35 -13.26 -0.62 -13.11
CA THR A 35 -13.49 -0.43 -14.54
C THR A 35 -12.31 -0.97 -15.37
N THR A 36 -12.47 -1.12 -16.68
CA THR A 36 -11.46 -1.71 -17.57
C THR A 36 -10.14 -0.94 -17.64
N ASP A 37 -10.18 0.38 -17.36
CA ASP A 37 -9.03 1.28 -17.30
C ASP A 37 -8.36 1.34 -15.92
N GLN A 38 -8.91 0.62 -14.94
CA GLN A 38 -8.37 0.57 -13.58
C GLN A 38 -7.65 -0.74 -13.29
N GLU A 39 -6.80 -0.69 -12.27
CA GLU A 39 -6.19 -1.83 -11.61
C GLU A 39 -6.12 -1.55 -10.10
N ASP A 40 -5.94 -2.62 -9.31
CA ASP A 40 -5.65 -2.53 -7.89
C ASP A 40 -4.55 -3.49 -7.44
N ALA A 41 -3.97 -3.16 -6.29
CA ALA A 41 -2.97 -3.94 -5.57
C ALA A 41 -2.96 -3.53 -4.10
N LEU A 42 -2.36 -4.36 -3.26
CA LEU A 42 -2.28 -4.11 -1.82
C LEU A 42 -0.83 -3.91 -1.36
N PHE A 43 -0.60 -2.88 -0.55
CA PHE A 43 0.73 -2.49 -0.07
C PHE A 43 0.74 -2.29 1.46
N ALA A 44 1.64 -2.98 2.16
CA ALA A 44 1.83 -2.85 3.60
C ALA A 44 3.19 -2.25 3.90
N CYS A 45 3.17 -1.09 4.57
CA CYS A 45 4.34 -0.26 4.86
C CYS A 45 4.42 0.07 6.37
N GLY A 46 3.93 -0.81 7.23
CA GLY A 46 3.68 -0.54 8.65
C GLY A 46 2.29 0.04 8.90
N CYS A 47 2.19 1.04 9.78
CA CYS A 47 0.94 1.72 10.08
C CYS A 47 0.29 2.25 8.80
N PHE A 48 -0.90 1.73 8.50
CA PHE A 48 -1.60 2.03 7.26
C PHE A 48 -2.07 3.48 7.11
N TRP A 49 -2.16 4.29 8.17
CA TRP A 49 -2.64 5.67 8.10
C TRP A 49 -1.68 6.57 7.32
N GLY A 50 -0.39 6.45 7.63
CA GLY A 50 0.65 7.18 6.91
C GLY A 50 0.87 6.61 5.50
N ALA A 51 0.83 5.29 5.36
CA ALA A 51 0.97 4.62 4.07
C ALA A 51 -0.13 5.04 3.09
N GLU A 52 -1.39 5.03 3.54
CA GLU A 52 -2.55 5.44 2.75
C GLU A 52 -2.41 6.89 2.28
N LYS A 53 -1.98 7.79 3.17
CA LYS A 53 -1.68 9.17 2.83
C LYS A 53 -0.60 9.30 1.77
N GLY A 54 0.43 8.46 1.82
CA GLY A 54 1.46 8.41 0.78
C GLY A 54 0.84 8.13 -0.58
N PHE A 55 -0.02 7.11 -0.66
CA PHE A 55 -0.63 6.66 -1.91
C PHE A 55 -1.67 7.65 -2.46
N TRP A 56 -2.67 8.08 -1.69
CA TRP A 56 -3.79 8.86 -2.25
C TRP A 56 -3.36 10.18 -2.89
N LYS A 57 -2.17 10.68 -2.52
CA LYS A 57 -1.60 11.92 -3.04
C LYS A 57 -1.07 11.79 -4.46
N LEU A 58 -0.74 10.59 -4.92
CA LEU A 58 -0.18 10.39 -6.25
C LEU A 58 -1.21 10.74 -7.34
N PRO A 59 -0.78 11.39 -8.44
CA PRO A 59 -1.64 11.56 -9.60
C PRO A 59 -2.08 10.21 -10.18
N GLY A 60 -3.31 10.14 -10.69
CA GLY A 60 -3.86 8.91 -11.27
C GLY A 60 -4.47 7.94 -10.27
N ILE A 61 -4.31 8.15 -8.96
CA ILE A 61 -5.04 7.37 -7.95
C ILE A 61 -6.53 7.71 -7.99
N ILE A 62 -7.35 6.68 -8.11
CA ILE A 62 -8.81 6.80 -8.10
C ILE A 62 -9.30 6.80 -6.66
N THR A 63 -8.97 5.77 -5.89
CA THR A 63 -9.35 5.63 -4.49
C THR A 63 -8.30 4.82 -3.72
N THR A 64 -8.24 5.00 -2.40
CA THR A 64 -7.51 4.10 -1.49
C THR A 64 -8.42 3.66 -0.37
N ALA A 65 -8.15 2.49 0.20
CA ALA A 65 -8.81 2.04 1.42
C ALA A 65 -7.81 1.30 2.30
N VAL A 66 -7.97 1.42 3.61
CA VAL A 66 -7.17 0.66 4.57
C VAL A 66 -7.90 -0.57 5.06
N GLY A 67 -7.12 -1.60 5.40
CA GLY A 67 -7.66 -2.88 5.80
C GLY A 67 -6.62 -3.86 6.27
N TYR A 68 -7.01 -5.13 6.25
CA TYR A 68 -6.27 -6.25 6.78
C TYR A 68 -6.16 -7.35 5.72
N ALA A 69 -4.95 -7.85 5.46
CA ALA A 69 -4.71 -8.93 4.48
C ALA A 69 -3.54 -9.85 4.89
N GLY A 70 -3.46 -11.02 4.24
CA GLY A 70 -2.35 -11.96 4.39
C GLY A 70 -2.31 -12.76 5.68
N GLY A 71 -3.37 -12.69 6.48
CA GLY A 71 -3.59 -13.58 7.62
C GLY A 71 -4.53 -14.73 7.28
N HIS A 72 -5.03 -15.39 8.30
CA HIS A 72 -5.88 -16.58 8.17
C HIS A 72 -7.28 -16.40 8.78
N GLN A 73 -7.50 -15.36 9.59
CA GLN A 73 -8.77 -15.10 10.23
C GLN A 73 -9.72 -14.37 9.28
N GLU A 74 -10.90 -14.93 9.03
CA GLU A 74 -11.92 -14.26 8.23
C GLU A 74 -12.52 -13.08 9.00
N GLN A 75 -12.74 -11.95 8.31
CA GLN A 75 -13.39 -10.74 8.83
C GLN A 75 -12.78 -10.24 10.17
N PRO A 76 -11.46 -10.00 10.23
CA PRO A 76 -10.80 -9.63 11.48
C PRO A 76 -11.15 -8.18 11.89
N THR A 77 -11.32 -7.96 13.19
CA THR A 77 -11.43 -6.61 13.78
C THR A 77 -10.06 -6.01 14.04
N TYR A 78 -9.97 -4.68 14.18
CA TYR A 78 -8.72 -4.00 14.54
C TYR A 78 -8.05 -4.59 15.80
N GLN A 79 -8.84 -4.92 16.81
CA GLN A 79 -8.34 -5.47 18.08
C GLN A 79 -7.72 -6.85 17.91
N GLU A 80 -8.32 -7.70 17.07
CA GLU A 80 -7.81 -9.04 16.78
C GLU A 80 -6.51 -8.96 15.97
N VAL A 81 -6.43 -8.02 15.02
CA VAL A 81 -5.19 -7.74 14.27
C VAL A 81 -4.09 -7.22 15.19
N CYS A 82 -4.40 -6.25 16.07
CA CYS A 82 -3.45 -5.72 17.05
C CYS A 82 -2.94 -6.78 18.03
N SER A 83 -3.73 -7.82 18.31
CA SER A 83 -3.29 -8.95 19.14
C SER A 83 -2.26 -9.86 18.46
N GLY A 84 -2.08 -9.72 17.14
CA GLY A 84 -1.23 -10.57 16.30
C GLY A 84 -1.83 -11.94 15.97
N ARG A 85 -2.98 -12.31 16.57
CA ARG A 85 -3.60 -13.65 16.43
C ARG A 85 -4.19 -13.88 15.05
N SER A 86 -4.67 -12.85 14.38
CA SER A 86 -5.30 -12.97 13.05
C SER A 86 -4.29 -13.31 11.94
N GLY A 87 -3.00 -13.02 12.16
CA GLY A 87 -1.92 -13.13 11.17
C GLY A 87 -1.95 -12.06 10.07
N HIS A 88 -2.96 -11.18 10.05
CA HIS A 88 -3.05 -10.13 9.04
C HIS A 88 -1.99 -9.05 9.25
N THR A 89 -1.66 -8.35 8.17
CA THR A 89 -0.97 -7.05 8.21
C THR A 89 -1.94 -5.93 7.96
N GLU A 90 -1.71 -4.78 8.59
CA GLU A 90 -2.25 -3.52 8.14
C GLU A 90 -1.79 -3.28 6.70
N ILE A 91 -2.73 -2.95 5.82
CA ILE A 91 -2.47 -2.84 4.40
C ILE A 91 -3.34 -1.76 3.75
N VAL A 92 -2.83 -1.17 2.69
CA VAL A 92 -3.54 -0.21 1.84
C VAL A 92 -3.92 -0.88 0.54
N ARG A 93 -5.21 -0.89 0.21
CA ARG A 93 -5.71 -1.13 -1.15
C ARG A 93 -5.57 0.16 -1.94
N VAL A 94 -4.90 0.09 -3.09
CA VAL A 94 -4.69 1.23 -3.98
C VAL A 94 -5.34 0.92 -5.31
N VAL A 95 -6.24 1.79 -5.77
CA VAL A 95 -6.89 1.71 -7.08
C VAL A 95 -6.43 2.87 -7.93
N TRP A 96 -5.98 2.61 -9.15
CA TRP A 96 -5.43 3.65 -10.02
C TRP A 96 -5.91 3.55 -11.47
N ASN A 97 -5.80 4.66 -12.20
CA ASN A 97 -6.00 4.71 -13.64
C ASN A 97 -4.71 4.33 -14.36
N LYS A 98 -4.73 3.21 -15.08
CA LYS A 98 -3.56 2.65 -15.77
C LYS A 98 -3.01 3.55 -16.87
N SER A 99 -3.79 4.51 -17.38
CA SER A 99 -3.31 5.45 -18.39
C SER A 99 -2.41 6.56 -17.80
N VAL A 100 -2.58 6.88 -16.50
CA VAL A 100 -1.92 8.02 -15.84
C VAL A 100 -0.71 7.59 -15.02
N ILE A 101 -0.85 6.49 -14.27
CA ILE A 101 0.18 5.97 -13.36
C ILE A 101 0.34 4.47 -13.58
N ASP A 102 1.57 3.97 -13.46
CA ASP A 102 1.92 2.57 -13.62
C ASP A 102 2.15 1.89 -12.27
N TYR A 103 2.07 0.56 -12.24
CA TYR A 103 2.42 -0.22 -11.05
C TYR A 103 3.87 0.03 -10.61
N SER A 104 4.77 0.33 -11.56
CA SER A 104 6.16 0.71 -11.28
C SER A 104 6.26 1.96 -10.42
N ASP A 105 5.43 2.98 -10.66
CA ASP A 105 5.39 4.20 -9.85
C ASP A 105 4.93 3.87 -8.41
N LEU A 106 3.93 2.99 -8.26
CA LEU A 106 3.45 2.55 -6.95
C LEU A 106 4.53 1.75 -6.19
N LEU A 107 5.29 0.90 -6.88
CA LEU A 107 6.43 0.20 -6.31
C LEU A 107 7.51 1.18 -5.84
N LYS A 108 7.77 2.27 -6.57
CA LYS A 108 8.71 3.31 -6.13
C LYS A 108 8.27 3.96 -4.84
N LEU A 109 7.01 4.39 -4.74
CA LEU A 109 6.49 4.91 -3.47
C LEU A 109 6.62 3.88 -2.35
N PHE A 110 6.21 2.63 -2.61
CA PHE A 110 6.29 1.54 -1.65
C PHE A 110 7.72 1.36 -1.12
N TRP A 111 8.71 1.16 -1.99
CA TRP A 111 10.08 0.86 -1.57
C TRP A 111 10.76 2.04 -0.85
N GLU A 112 10.40 3.27 -1.20
CA GLU A 112 11.03 4.47 -0.64
C GLU A 112 10.37 4.97 0.66
N CYS A 113 9.11 4.63 0.92
CA CYS A 113 8.37 5.22 2.05
C CYS A 113 8.56 4.51 3.40
N HIS A 114 9.15 3.31 3.45
CA HIS A 114 9.38 2.57 4.69
C HIS A 114 10.71 1.80 4.67
N ASP A 115 11.06 1.15 5.78
CA ASP A 115 12.19 0.22 5.82
C ASP A 115 11.70 -1.23 5.63
N PRO A 116 11.95 -1.86 4.46
CA PRO A 116 11.47 -3.21 4.16
C PRO A 116 12.31 -4.32 4.80
N THR A 117 13.31 -4.01 5.63
CA THR A 117 14.25 -4.98 6.23
C THR A 117 13.92 -5.35 7.67
N GLN A 118 12.82 -4.84 8.20
CA GLN A 118 12.51 -4.87 9.63
C GLN A 118 11.69 -6.09 10.12
N GLY A 119 11.22 -6.93 9.20
CA GLY A 119 10.42 -8.12 9.52
C GLY A 119 9.06 -7.76 10.12
N ASN A 120 8.74 -8.32 11.28
CA ASN A 120 7.50 -8.05 12.03
C ASN A 120 7.58 -6.73 12.83
N ARG A 121 7.99 -5.66 12.15
CA ARG A 121 8.17 -4.32 12.72
C ARG A 121 8.20 -3.27 11.61
N GLN A 122 7.71 -2.07 11.90
CA GLN A 122 8.03 -0.86 11.14
C GLN A 122 8.28 0.32 12.08
N GLY A 123 9.50 0.86 12.06
CA GLY A 123 9.94 1.87 13.01
C GLY A 123 9.77 1.39 14.45
N ASN A 124 9.00 2.13 15.24
CA ASN A 124 8.70 1.78 16.63
C ASN A 124 7.53 0.80 16.77
N ASP A 125 6.76 0.56 15.70
CA ASP A 125 5.61 -0.34 15.70
C ASP A 125 6.05 -1.79 15.54
N ARG A 126 5.79 -2.61 16.56
CA ARG A 126 6.23 -4.00 16.64
C ARG A 126 5.05 -4.95 16.57
N GLY A 127 5.17 -5.96 15.73
CA GLY A 127 4.14 -6.97 15.53
C GLY A 127 4.03 -7.38 14.06
N SER A 128 3.54 -8.59 13.83
CA SER A 128 3.33 -9.12 12.46
C SER A 128 2.35 -8.27 11.66
N GLN A 129 1.50 -7.49 12.34
CA GLN A 129 0.57 -6.57 11.70
C GLN A 129 1.23 -5.36 11.02
N TYR A 130 2.52 -5.12 11.29
CA TYR A 130 3.27 -3.99 10.71
C TYR A 130 4.35 -4.43 9.73
N ARG A 131 4.31 -5.70 9.28
CA ARG A 131 5.30 -6.23 8.34
C ARG A 131 5.19 -5.55 6.98
N SER A 132 6.29 -5.56 6.24
CA SER A 132 6.27 -5.15 4.84
C SER A 132 5.62 -6.25 3.98
N ALA A 133 4.68 -5.88 3.11
CA ALA A 133 4.05 -6.82 2.17
C ALA A 133 3.57 -6.14 0.88
N ILE A 134 3.54 -6.92 -0.21
CA ILE A 134 2.92 -6.59 -1.48
C ILE A 134 2.01 -7.76 -1.86
N TYR A 135 0.72 -7.49 -2.05
CA TYR A 135 -0.21 -8.48 -2.59
C TYR A 135 -0.72 -8.05 -3.96
N THR A 136 -0.46 -8.92 -4.93
CA THR A 136 -0.66 -8.68 -6.36
C THR A 136 -1.94 -9.34 -6.86
N THR A 137 -2.52 -8.79 -7.92
CA THR A 137 -3.75 -9.27 -8.56
C THR A 137 -3.53 -9.78 -9.98
N THR A 138 -2.34 -9.58 -10.54
CA THR A 138 -1.95 -10.07 -11.88
C THR A 138 -0.55 -10.67 -11.89
N ILE A 139 -0.26 -11.51 -12.89
CA ILE A 139 1.09 -12.06 -13.10
C ILE A 139 2.10 -10.94 -13.37
N GLN A 140 1.74 -9.96 -14.18
CA GLN A 140 2.61 -8.83 -14.49
C GLN A 140 2.99 -8.05 -13.22
N GLN A 141 2.04 -7.83 -12.30
CA GLN A 141 2.35 -7.21 -11.01
C GLN A 141 3.29 -8.08 -10.17
N MET A 142 3.11 -9.40 -10.14
CA MET A 142 4.02 -10.31 -9.44
C MET A 142 5.45 -10.22 -9.98
N GLU A 143 5.62 -10.23 -11.31
CA GLU A 143 6.93 -10.12 -11.95
C GLU A 143 7.60 -8.78 -11.65
N LEU A 144 6.86 -7.66 -11.75
CA LEU A 144 7.37 -6.32 -11.43
C LEU A 144 7.69 -6.16 -9.94
N ALA A 145 6.89 -6.72 -9.04
CA ALA A 145 7.14 -6.69 -7.60
C ALA A 145 8.43 -7.46 -7.24
N GLN A 146 8.67 -8.60 -7.88
CA GLN A 146 9.90 -9.39 -7.70
C GLN A 146 11.12 -8.68 -8.31
N ALA A 147 11.01 -8.16 -9.52
CA ALA A 147 12.09 -7.44 -10.19
C ALA A 147 12.50 -6.16 -9.42
N SER A 148 11.52 -5.39 -8.95
CA SER A 148 11.78 -4.20 -8.14
C SER A 148 12.38 -4.55 -6.77
N ARG A 149 11.90 -5.61 -6.10
CA ARG A 149 12.53 -6.14 -4.87
C ARG A 149 14.00 -6.45 -5.09
N ASP A 150 14.33 -7.19 -6.15
CA ASP A 150 15.69 -7.64 -6.41
C ASP A 150 16.62 -6.47 -6.74
N SER A 151 16.13 -5.48 -7.50
CA SER A 151 16.85 -4.23 -7.74
C SER A 151 17.06 -3.43 -6.45
N PHE A 152 16.01 -3.25 -5.64
CA PHE A 152 16.08 -2.50 -4.39
C PHE A 152 16.98 -3.18 -3.35
N GLN A 153 16.97 -4.51 -3.28
CA GLN A 153 17.86 -5.28 -2.40
C GLN A 153 19.33 -4.94 -2.66
N GLN A 154 19.75 -4.82 -3.92
CA GLN A 154 21.12 -4.47 -4.27
C GLN A 154 21.50 -3.07 -3.76
N LEU A 155 20.56 -2.12 -3.83
CA LEU A 155 20.76 -0.77 -3.33
C LEU A 155 20.83 -0.72 -1.80
N LEU A 156 19.92 -1.44 -1.13
CA LEU A 156 19.91 -1.58 0.33
C LEU A 156 21.19 -2.24 0.85
N SER A 157 21.67 -3.31 0.21
CA SER A 157 22.92 -3.96 0.60
C SER A 157 24.13 -3.03 0.46
N LYS A 158 24.17 -2.17 -0.57
CA LYS A 158 25.21 -1.13 -0.70
C LYS A 158 25.12 -0.07 0.41
N GLY A 159 23.91 0.21 0.89
CA GLY A 159 23.64 1.09 2.04
C GLY A 159 23.88 0.45 3.40
N GLY A 160 24.30 -0.83 3.47
CA GLY A 160 24.54 -1.54 4.73
C GLY A 160 23.28 -2.08 5.41
N PHE A 161 22.14 -2.09 4.73
CA PHE A 161 20.91 -2.69 5.23
C PHE A 161 20.91 -4.22 5.08
N GLY A 162 20.06 -4.88 5.87
CA GLY A 162 19.86 -6.33 5.83
C GLY A 162 19.07 -6.80 4.60
N ALA A 163 18.67 -8.07 4.64
CA ALA A 163 17.79 -8.64 3.62
C ALA A 163 16.39 -8.03 3.71
N ILE A 164 15.77 -7.80 2.55
CA ILE A 164 14.37 -7.43 2.44
C ILE A 164 13.52 -8.56 3.01
N THR A 165 12.59 -8.18 3.87
CA THR A 165 11.64 -9.06 4.55
C THR A 165 10.23 -8.96 3.97
N THR A 166 10.04 -8.16 2.91
CA THR A 166 8.76 -7.95 2.25
C THR A 166 8.17 -9.27 1.76
N GLU A 167 6.97 -9.58 2.25
CA GLU A 167 6.18 -10.69 1.74
C GLU A 167 5.53 -10.33 0.42
N ILE A 168 5.80 -11.10 -0.64
CA ILE A 168 5.16 -10.91 -1.96
C ILE A 168 4.30 -12.13 -2.27
N LYS A 169 2.99 -11.94 -2.37
CA LYS A 169 2.01 -13.01 -2.67
C LYS A 169 0.96 -12.54 -3.68
N ALA A 170 0.26 -13.48 -4.29
CA ALA A 170 -0.88 -13.21 -5.16
C ALA A 170 -2.21 -13.44 -4.44
N ASP A 171 -3.28 -12.79 -4.91
CA ASP A 171 -4.69 -13.08 -4.61
C ASP A 171 -5.05 -13.16 -3.12
N GLN A 172 -4.38 -12.36 -2.29
CA GLN A 172 -4.70 -12.28 -0.86
C GLN A 172 -6.05 -11.57 -0.66
N GLN A 173 -6.89 -12.14 0.20
CA GLN A 173 -8.16 -11.50 0.54
C GLN A 173 -7.92 -10.23 1.35
N PHE A 174 -8.56 -9.15 0.92
CA PHE A 174 -8.60 -7.87 1.61
C PHE A 174 -9.87 -7.81 2.45
N HIS A 175 -9.71 -7.43 3.72
CA HIS A 175 -10.82 -7.09 4.61
C HIS A 175 -10.75 -5.61 4.93
N TYR A 176 -11.81 -4.86 4.66
CA TYR A 176 -11.86 -3.44 4.98
C TYR A 176 -11.71 -3.24 6.49
N ALA A 177 -10.86 -2.29 6.88
CA ALA A 177 -10.84 -1.79 8.25
C ALA A 177 -12.06 -0.92 8.50
N GLU A 178 -12.37 -0.72 9.77
CA GLU A 178 -13.48 0.09 10.23
C GLU A 178 -13.45 1.51 9.66
N SER A 179 -14.63 2.10 9.42
CA SER A 179 -14.77 3.40 8.74
C SER A 179 -13.99 4.54 9.40
N TYR A 180 -13.73 4.46 10.71
CA TYR A 180 -12.93 5.46 11.42
C TYR A 180 -11.45 5.45 10.99
N HIS A 181 -10.91 4.32 10.50
CA HIS A 181 -9.56 4.22 9.96
C HIS A 181 -9.41 4.77 8.54
N GLN A 182 -10.46 4.73 7.73
CA GLN A 182 -10.42 5.19 6.34
C GLN A 182 -10.02 6.66 6.25
N GLN A 183 -8.93 6.98 5.55
CA GLN A 183 -8.37 8.33 5.43
C GLN A 183 -8.20 9.03 6.78
N TYR A 184 -7.76 8.30 7.81
CA TYR A 184 -7.67 8.80 9.19
C TYR A 184 -6.99 10.17 9.31
N LEU A 185 -5.84 10.35 8.65
CA LEU A 185 -5.06 11.60 8.71
C LEU A 185 -5.70 12.79 7.97
N ALA A 186 -6.77 12.56 7.19
CA ALA A 186 -7.54 13.62 6.57
C ALA A 186 -8.68 14.12 7.47
N LYS A 187 -9.06 13.36 8.50
CA LYS A 187 -10.20 13.70 9.36
C LYS A 187 -9.84 14.81 10.36
N PRO A 188 -10.76 15.74 10.63
CA PRO A 188 -10.59 16.75 11.67
C PRO A 188 -10.32 16.11 13.04
N GLY A 189 -9.33 16.63 13.78
CA GLY A 189 -8.98 16.14 15.11
C GLY A 189 -8.21 14.81 15.14
N SER A 190 -7.83 14.27 13.98
CA SER A 190 -6.98 13.07 13.92
C SER A 190 -5.62 13.30 14.61
N ARG A 191 -5.10 12.25 15.26
CA ARG A 191 -3.75 12.30 15.82
C ARG A 191 -2.74 12.13 14.66
N PRO A 192 -1.75 13.02 14.50
CA PRO A 192 -0.73 12.84 13.47
C PRO A 192 0.14 11.64 13.84
N TYR A 193 -0.08 10.52 13.16
CA TYR A 193 0.62 9.28 13.43
C TYR A 193 0.99 8.54 12.14
N CYS A 194 2.23 8.07 12.08
CA CYS A 194 2.77 7.31 10.95
C CYS A 194 3.96 6.52 11.47
N SER A 195 4.13 5.26 11.03
CA SER A 195 5.26 4.43 11.43
C SER A 195 6.46 4.56 10.49
N ALA A 196 6.32 5.29 9.38
CA ALA A 196 7.29 5.33 8.29
C ALA A 196 8.68 5.75 8.77
N MET A 197 9.64 4.87 8.56
CA MET A 197 11.07 5.10 8.72
C MET A 197 11.77 4.78 7.40
N PRO A 198 11.73 5.67 6.40
CA PRO A 198 12.37 5.46 5.11
C PRO A 198 13.85 5.10 5.23
N THR A 199 14.33 4.24 4.33
CA THR A 199 15.76 3.88 4.23
C THR A 199 16.63 4.98 3.62
N GLN A 200 16.00 6.03 3.05
CA GLN A 200 16.63 7.09 2.26
C GLN A 200 17.31 6.57 0.97
N VAL A 201 17.02 5.33 0.59
CA VAL A 201 17.46 4.75 -0.68
C VAL A 201 16.38 4.97 -1.72
N ALA A 202 16.74 5.55 -2.86
CA ALA A 202 15.84 5.74 -3.98
C ALA A 202 15.81 4.51 -4.88
N LEU A 203 14.62 4.06 -5.27
CA LEU A 203 14.45 3.04 -6.30
C LEU A 203 14.78 3.64 -7.67
N ASN A 204 15.72 2.99 -8.35
CA ASN A 204 16.09 3.27 -9.74
C ASN A 204 15.28 2.41 -10.70
N ASP A 205 15.62 2.48 -11.99
CA ASP A 205 15.04 1.60 -13.00
C ASP A 205 15.26 0.11 -12.69
N PHE A 206 14.34 -0.74 -13.15
CA PHE A 206 14.40 -2.19 -12.97
C PHE A 206 13.74 -2.91 -14.16
N PRO A 207 14.06 -4.20 -14.41
CA PRO A 207 13.53 -4.93 -15.55
C PRO A 207 12.00 -4.89 -15.63
N GLY A 208 11.47 -4.45 -16.77
CA GLY A 208 10.04 -4.35 -17.03
C GLY A 208 9.36 -3.09 -16.49
N ALA A 209 10.07 -2.23 -15.76
CA ALA A 209 9.51 -0.99 -15.23
C ALA A 209 9.00 -0.06 -16.34
N ASN A 210 7.92 0.65 -16.03
CA ASN A 210 7.26 1.60 -16.92
C ASN A 210 6.79 2.83 -16.14
N PHE A 211 7.74 3.55 -15.51
CA PHE A 211 7.43 4.77 -14.75
C PHE A 211 6.74 5.81 -15.63
N LYS A 212 5.56 6.28 -15.22
CA LYS A 212 4.81 7.32 -15.94
C LYS A 212 4.88 8.68 -15.27
N LEU A 213 5.09 8.71 -13.95
CA LEU A 213 5.10 9.97 -13.21
C LEU A 213 6.44 10.69 -13.38
N PRO A 214 6.41 12.02 -13.63
CA PRO A 214 7.64 12.80 -13.75
C PRO A 214 8.37 12.91 -12.41
N VAL A 215 9.69 13.16 -12.48
CA VAL A 215 10.56 13.27 -11.30
C VAL A 215 10.08 14.33 -10.30
N SER A 216 9.42 15.39 -10.78
CA SER A 216 8.84 16.44 -9.93
C SER A 216 7.84 15.90 -8.90
N ILE A 217 7.09 14.85 -9.22
CA ILE A 217 6.16 14.23 -8.26
C ILE A 217 6.90 13.66 -7.06
N TRP A 218 8.06 13.04 -7.29
CA TRP A 218 8.86 12.41 -6.24
C TRP A 218 9.57 13.43 -5.35
N GLN A 219 9.76 14.67 -5.81
CA GLN A 219 10.35 15.76 -5.03
C GLN A 219 9.38 16.33 -3.97
N GLU A 220 8.08 16.04 -4.08
CA GLU A 220 7.08 16.39 -3.07
C GLU A 220 7.12 15.45 -1.85
N TYR A 221 7.90 14.37 -1.92
CA TYR A 221 8.16 13.46 -0.80
C TYR A 221 9.58 13.66 -0.26
N ASP A 222 9.69 14.01 1.02
CA ASP A 222 10.99 14.14 1.70
C ASP A 222 11.29 12.90 2.55
N TRP A 223 11.95 11.90 1.95
CA TRP A 223 12.32 10.66 2.63
C TRP A 223 13.46 10.82 3.65
N SER A 224 14.14 11.97 3.70
CA SER A 224 15.19 12.22 4.71
C SER A 224 14.61 12.37 6.11
N VAL A 225 13.30 12.52 6.20
CA VAL A 225 12.55 12.81 7.41
C VAL A 225 11.72 11.59 7.84
N SER A 226 11.90 11.15 9.09
CA SER A 226 10.98 10.21 9.73
C SER A 226 9.56 10.74 9.74
N HIS A 227 8.58 9.87 9.45
CA HIS A 227 7.17 10.25 9.39
C HIS A 227 6.86 11.33 8.33
N CYS A 228 7.61 11.39 7.24
CA CYS A 228 7.55 12.44 6.21
C CYS A 228 6.13 12.77 5.73
N VAL A 229 5.28 11.76 5.54
CA VAL A 229 3.89 11.92 5.08
C VAL A 229 3.04 12.75 6.04
N LEU A 230 3.42 12.88 7.31
CA LEU A 230 2.73 13.74 8.28
C LEU A 230 2.98 15.24 8.05
N ARG A 231 4.10 15.61 7.42
CA ARG A 231 4.47 17.03 7.24
C ARG A 231 3.82 17.68 6.03
N SER A 232 3.38 16.88 5.06
CA SER A 232 2.76 17.38 3.85
C SER A 232 1.23 17.49 3.99
N GLY A 233 0.60 18.35 3.18
CA GLY A 233 -0.87 18.46 3.13
C GLY A 233 -1.54 17.18 2.62
N ASN A 234 -2.87 17.10 2.74
CA ASN A 234 -3.64 15.94 2.28
C ASN A 234 -3.95 15.98 0.77
N GLU A 235 -3.74 17.11 0.11
CA GLU A 235 -4.09 17.31 -1.29
C GLU A 235 -3.30 16.40 -2.23
N LYS A 236 -3.95 16.02 -3.34
CA LYS A 236 -3.29 15.36 -4.47
C LYS A 236 -2.20 16.26 -5.03
N ILE A 237 -1.06 15.65 -5.35
CA ILE A 237 0.01 16.31 -6.10
C ILE A 237 -0.51 16.52 -7.54
N LYS A 238 -0.22 17.68 -8.10
CA LYS A 238 -0.62 18.04 -9.47
C LYS A 238 0.46 17.61 -10.45
N LEU A 239 0.04 17.07 -11.60
CA LEU A 239 0.91 16.83 -12.76
C LEU A 239 1.30 18.14 -13.44
#